data_AF-A0A949CNB1-F1
#
_entry.id   AF-A0A949CNB1-F1
#
_cell.length_a   1.000
_cell.length_b   1.000
_cell.length_c   1.000
_cell.angle_alpha   90.00
_cell.angle_beta   90.00
_cell.angle_gamma   90.00
#
_symmetry.space_group_name_H-M   'P 1'
#
loop_
_entity.id
_entity.type
_entity.pdbx_description
1 polymer ?
#
loop_
_entity_poly.entity_id
_entity_poly.type
_entity_poly.pdbx_seq_one_letter_code
_entity_poly.pdbx_strand_id
1 'polypeptide(L)'
;MQAQEQRLIQAMSFEKYKPYLFHLVLFSQTLGLVSGVNAFQSDAIPVSPDREIRRTEAAELSQRAMKIGKSSDGLGVFTNAKAACFSCHRIGNSGGSIGPNLTEISKKRNAMELAESLLWPNAHIDVEYQVVKLLLEDDSVVAGYVATESPSSISIKDPARGSISTIPKVSIVARTNSLSLMPDGLVNSLPMQSQADLLRFLLDIGNEEQTQIPVIEAAIKNASHHSISTFPYDSRPIDPAARPDSKLPINRNRLYDFYSKQARFFRTQPATLNLLESFPGLDGKDFGHWGSQNEETWRGDAWSKADPNLVQCNVLVHPRKTIPRAVCFRFGEQLEWSACYNPDTFCYEYVWREGFISFSSVRHGFIDGVRIVGKEV
;
A
#
# COMPACT_ATOMS: atom_id res chain seq x y z
N MET A 1 -19.64 -47.53 -8.55
CA MET A 1 -18.56 -46.71 -7.98
C MET A 1 -17.72 -46.04 -9.07
N GLN A 2 -17.16 -46.77 -10.06
CA GLN A 2 -16.37 -46.17 -11.15
C GLN A 2 -17.14 -45.27 -12.14
N ALA A 3 -18.45 -45.48 -12.32
CA ALA A 3 -19.27 -44.67 -13.25
C ALA A 3 -19.68 -43.29 -12.68
N GLN A 4 -19.59 -43.08 -11.35
CA GLN A 4 -19.90 -41.80 -10.70
C GLN A 4 -18.66 -40.88 -10.65
N GLU A 5 -17.46 -41.43 -10.49
CA GLU A 5 -16.19 -40.66 -10.59
C GLU A 5 -15.96 -40.11 -11.99
N GLN A 6 -16.29 -40.87 -13.04
CA GLN A 6 -16.12 -40.41 -14.42
C GLN A 6 -17.03 -39.23 -14.79
N ARG A 7 -18.23 -39.13 -14.20
CA ARG A 7 -19.14 -38.00 -14.43
C ARG A 7 -18.66 -36.71 -13.77
N LEU A 8 -17.99 -36.81 -12.61
CA LEU A 8 -17.38 -35.67 -11.92
C LEU A 8 -16.16 -35.11 -12.68
N ILE A 9 -15.35 -35.98 -13.28
CA ILE A 9 -14.20 -35.57 -14.13
C ILE A 9 -14.69 -34.93 -15.44
N GLN A 10 -15.78 -35.42 -16.02
CA GLN A 10 -16.37 -34.83 -17.23
C GLN A 10 -16.97 -33.44 -17.00
N ALA A 11 -17.54 -33.17 -15.81
CA ALA A 11 -18.10 -31.87 -15.46
C ALA A 11 -17.02 -30.79 -15.20
N MET A 12 -15.77 -31.19 -14.92
CA MET A 12 -14.64 -30.28 -14.67
C MET A 12 -13.79 -29.98 -15.90
N SER A 13 -14.11 -30.55 -17.07
CA SER A 13 -13.38 -30.26 -18.31
C SER A 13 -13.87 -28.96 -18.97
N PHE A 14 -12.98 -27.98 -19.03
CA PHE A 14 -13.16 -26.67 -19.67
C PHE A 14 -13.26 -26.78 -21.21
N GLU A 15 -14.36 -27.30 -21.74
CA GLU A 15 -14.62 -27.26 -23.20
C GLU A 15 -15.74 -26.29 -23.61
N LYS A 16 -16.51 -25.72 -22.67
CA LYS A 16 -17.69 -24.91 -23.01
C LYS A 16 -17.42 -23.41 -23.28
N TYR A 17 -16.17 -22.95 -23.20
CA TYR A 17 -15.79 -21.55 -23.45
C TYR A 17 -14.76 -21.34 -24.59
N LYS A 18 -14.56 -22.36 -25.44
CA LYS A 18 -13.65 -22.28 -26.59
C LYS A 18 -13.98 -21.22 -27.67
N PRO A 19 -15.20 -20.67 -27.86
CA PRO A 19 -15.43 -19.71 -28.94
C PRO A 19 -15.20 -18.23 -28.58
N TYR A 20 -14.85 -17.88 -27.33
CA TYR A 20 -14.65 -16.47 -26.93
C TYR A 20 -13.17 -16.03 -26.80
N LEU A 21 -12.23 -16.87 -27.22
CA LEU A 21 -10.78 -16.63 -27.12
C LEU A 21 -10.10 -16.35 -28.47
N PHE A 22 -10.85 -15.91 -29.48
CA PHE A 22 -10.35 -15.72 -30.85
C PHE A 22 -10.18 -14.25 -31.30
N HIS A 23 -10.28 -13.27 -30.41
CA HIS A 23 -10.14 -11.84 -30.79
C HIS A 23 -9.12 -11.00 -29.99
N LEU A 24 -8.21 -11.60 -29.22
CA LEU A 24 -7.19 -10.82 -28.50
C LEU A 24 -5.75 -11.35 -28.65
N VAL A 25 -5.34 -11.76 -29.85
CA VAL A 25 -3.91 -12.00 -30.16
C VAL A 25 -3.60 -11.48 -31.56
N LEU A 26 -3.54 -10.16 -31.72
CA LEU A 26 -2.86 -9.48 -32.83
C LEU A 26 -2.45 -8.08 -32.37
N PHE A 27 -1.53 -7.98 -31.42
CA PHE A 27 -0.63 -6.82 -31.29
C PHE A 27 0.50 -7.15 -30.29
N SER A 28 1.56 -7.77 -30.77
CA SER A 28 2.95 -7.53 -30.34
C SER A 28 3.86 -8.62 -30.91
N GLN A 29 4.42 -8.35 -32.09
CA GLN A 29 5.73 -8.89 -32.46
C GLN A 29 6.63 -7.69 -32.70
N THR A 30 7.57 -7.45 -31.79
CA THR A 30 8.96 -7.03 -32.05
C THR A 30 9.69 -6.88 -30.72
N LEU A 31 10.27 -7.98 -30.24
CA LEU A 31 11.68 -8.15 -29.85
C LEU A 31 11.76 -9.41 -28.98
N GLY A 32 12.52 -10.39 -29.47
CA GLY A 32 12.67 -11.68 -28.83
C GLY A 32 13.50 -11.64 -27.56
N LEU A 33 13.15 -12.52 -26.63
CA LEU A 33 14.08 -13.44 -25.97
C LEU A 33 13.24 -14.61 -25.43
N VAL A 34 13.24 -15.69 -26.21
CA VAL A 34 12.63 -16.97 -25.86
C VAL A 34 13.64 -17.73 -25.01
N SER A 35 13.31 -17.94 -23.74
CA SER A 35 13.78 -19.09 -22.97
C SER A 35 12.95 -19.21 -21.70
N GLY A 36 12.12 -20.26 -21.62
CA GLY A 36 11.55 -20.74 -20.36
C GLY A 36 10.04 -20.70 -20.20
N VAL A 37 9.25 -21.08 -21.21
CA VAL A 37 7.89 -21.58 -20.93
C VAL A 37 8.02 -23.05 -20.54
N ASN A 38 8.47 -23.29 -19.30
CA ASN A 38 8.38 -24.62 -18.72
C ASN A 38 6.91 -24.90 -18.39
N ALA A 39 6.47 -26.03 -18.93
CA ALA A 39 5.30 -26.82 -18.60
C ALA A 39 4.42 -26.28 -17.46
N PHE A 40 3.13 -26.05 -17.77
CA PHE A 40 2.05 -26.33 -16.84
C PHE A 40 2.11 -27.82 -16.48
N GLN A 41 3.00 -28.15 -15.55
CA GLN A 41 2.94 -29.38 -14.81
C GLN A 41 1.68 -29.26 -13.96
N SER A 42 0.81 -30.26 -13.99
CA SER A 42 -0.24 -30.38 -13.00
C SER A 42 0.43 -30.37 -11.63
N ASP A 43 0.31 -29.27 -10.89
CA ASP A 43 0.71 -29.24 -9.49
C ASP A 43 -0.18 -30.28 -8.78
N ALA A 44 0.38 -31.46 -8.59
CA ALA A 44 -0.18 -32.45 -7.71
C ALA A 44 -0.40 -31.75 -6.37
N ILE A 45 -1.64 -31.80 -5.86
CA ILE A 45 -1.95 -31.42 -4.49
C ILE A 45 -0.85 -32.03 -3.61
N PRO A 46 -0.06 -31.23 -2.85
CA PRO A 46 1.02 -31.78 -2.05
C PRO A 46 0.40 -32.79 -1.09
N VAL A 47 0.64 -34.06 -1.36
CA VAL A 47 0.23 -35.14 -0.47
C VAL A 47 1.08 -34.93 0.77
N SER A 48 0.43 -34.69 1.89
CA SER A 48 1.11 -34.59 3.18
C SER A 48 2.09 -35.76 3.32
N PRO A 49 3.35 -35.51 3.73
CA PRO A 49 4.35 -36.57 3.80
C PRO A 49 3.89 -37.67 4.75
N ASP A 50 4.58 -38.80 4.75
CA ASP A 50 4.20 -39.90 5.64
C ASP A 50 4.14 -39.45 7.11
N ARG A 51 3.45 -40.24 7.92
CA ARG A 51 3.20 -39.90 9.32
C ARG A 51 4.49 -39.74 10.13
N GLU A 52 5.56 -40.42 9.74
CA GLU A 52 6.83 -40.41 10.46
C GLU A 52 7.60 -39.11 10.21
N ILE A 53 7.65 -38.64 8.95
CA ILE A 53 8.22 -37.34 8.58
C ILE A 53 7.46 -36.22 9.30
N ARG A 54 6.12 -36.21 9.23
CA ARG A 54 5.31 -35.19 9.92
C ARG A 54 5.63 -35.09 11.41
N ARG A 55 5.69 -36.25 12.07
CA ARG A 55 5.98 -36.32 13.50
C ARG A 55 7.39 -35.80 13.80
N THR A 56 8.35 -36.09 12.94
CA THR A 56 9.74 -35.65 13.12
C THR A 56 9.86 -34.13 13.00
N GLU A 57 9.33 -33.54 11.94
CA GLU A 57 9.36 -32.08 11.73
C GLU A 57 8.56 -31.32 12.80
N ALA A 58 7.39 -31.84 13.20
CA ALA A 58 6.62 -31.27 14.30
C ALA A 58 7.40 -31.29 15.62
N ALA A 59 8.16 -32.35 15.89
CA ALA A 59 9.03 -32.45 17.07
C ALA A 59 10.18 -31.45 17.01
N GLU A 60 10.83 -31.30 15.85
CA GLU A 60 11.90 -30.31 15.66
C GLU A 60 11.39 -28.88 15.86
N LEU A 61 10.25 -28.53 15.28
CA LEU A 61 9.65 -27.20 15.45
C LEU A 61 9.25 -26.97 16.91
N SER A 62 8.64 -27.97 17.57
CA SER A 62 8.30 -27.90 18.99
C SER A 62 9.53 -27.66 19.87
N GLN A 63 10.60 -28.42 19.66
CA GLN A 63 11.84 -28.27 20.40
C GLN A 63 12.46 -26.88 20.18
N ARG A 64 12.43 -26.40 18.93
CA ARG A 64 12.93 -25.07 18.58
C ARG A 64 12.12 -23.96 19.26
N ALA A 65 10.80 -24.02 19.21
CA ALA A 65 9.91 -23.08 19.88
C ALA A 65 10.18 -23.01 21.39
N MET A 66 10.40 -24.15 22.04
CA MET A 66 10.74 -24.18 23.47
C MET A 66 12.13 -23.63 23.79
N LYS A 67 13.10 -23.78 22.89
CA LYS A 67 14.49 -23.39 23.13
C LYS A 67 14.77 -21.92 22.80
N ILE A 68 14.23 -21.43 21.69
CA ILE A 68 14.58 -20.11 21.12
C ILE A 68 13.37 -19.23 20.80
N GLY A 69 12.15 -19.74 20.90
CA GLY A 69 10.94 -19.00 20.54
C GLY A 69 10.67 -17.85 21.50
N LYS A 70 10.24 -16.71 20.97
CA LYS A 70 9.83 -15.52 21.72
C LYS A 70 8.36 -15.20 21.45
N SER A 71 7.55 -15.25 22.50
CA SER A 71 6.10 -15.04 22.42
C SER A 71 5.71 -13.65 21.89
N SER A 72 6.43 -12.60 22.30
CA SER A 72 6.21 -11.22 21.81
C SER A 72 6.38 -11.11 20.30
N ASP A 73 7.43 -11.75 19.77
CA ASP A 73 7.77 -11.71 18.35
C ASP A 73 6.78 -12.58 17.56
N GLY A 74 6.32 -13.69 18.18
CA GLY A 74 5.28 -14.56 17.65
C GLY A 74 3.93 -13.88 17.48
N LEU A 75 3.54 -12.96 18.38
CA LEU A 75 2.36 -12.10 18.18
C LEU A 75 2.52 -11.22 16.93
N GLY A 76 3.71 -10.69 16.70
CA GLY A 76 4.05 -9.94 15.49
C GLY A 76 3.93 -10.79 14.23
N VAL A 77 4.34 -12.06 14.27
CA VAL A 77 4.15 -13.01 13.16
C VAL A 77 2.66 -13.31 12.95
N PHE A 78 1.91 -13.60 14.00
CA PHE A 78 0.49 -13.93 13.93
C PHE A 78 -0.37 -12.82 13.31
N THR A 79 -0.06 -11.56 13.62
CA THR A 79 -0.75 -10.37 13.11
C THR A 79 -0.23 -9.90 11.75
N ASN A 80 0.86 -10.49 11.24
CA ASN A 80 1.45 -10.11 9.97
C ASN A 80 0.53 -10.50 8.79
N ALA A 81 0.29 -9.55 7.88
CA ALA A 81 -0.51 -9.79 6.68
C ALA A 81 0.03 -10.93 5.78
N LYS A 82 1.35 -11.17 5.77
CA LYS A 82 1.96 -12.28 5.01
C LYS A 82 1.66 -13.65 5.61
N ALA A 83 1.64 -13.74 6.95
CA ALA A 83 1.30 -14.98 7.64
C ALA A 83 -0.21 -15.20 7.68
N ALA A 84 -1.02 -14.14 7.55
CA ALA A 84 -2.48 -14.17 7.41
C ALA A 84 -3.27 -14.87 8.54
N CYS A 85 -2.63 -15.36 9.60
CA CYS A 85 -3.28 -16.08 10.70
C CYS A 85 -4.43 -15.27 11.32
N PHE A 86 -4.20 -13.98 11.59
CA PHE A 86 -5.20 -13.07 12.16
C PHE A 86 -6.44 -12.84 11.29
N SER A 87 -6.33 -13.01 9.96
CA SER A 87 -7.46 -12.84 9.05
C SER A 87 -8.51 -13.94 9.23
N CYS A 88 -8.08 -15.13 9.65
CA CYS A 88 -8.93 -16.31 9.77
C CYS A 88 -9.22 -16.65 11.23
N HIS A 89 -8.27 -16.43 12.13
CA HIS A 89 -8.36 -16.76 13.54
C HIS A 89 -8.52 -15.52 14.41
N ARG A 90 -9.20 -15.70 15.54
CA ARG A 90 -9.34 -14.66 16.56
C ARG A 90 -8.66 -15.01 17.87
N ILE A 91 -8.33 -13.96 18.60
CA ILE A 91 -7.88 -13.96 19.99
C ILE A 91 -8.75 -12.95 20.74
N GLY A 92 -9.37 -13.38 21.84
CA GLY A 92 -10.43 -12.63 22.50
C GLY A 92 -11.54 -12.31 21.49
N ASN A 93 -11.80 -11.02 21.33
CA ASN A 93 -12.79 -10.47 20.39
C ASN A 93 -12.17 -9.94 19.09
N SER A 94 -10.86 -10.11 18.88
CA SER A 94 -10.14 -9.53 17.74
C SER A 94 -9.70 -10.61 16.74
N GLY A 95 -9.98 -10.40 15.45
CA GLY A 95 -9.53 -11.25 14.34
C GLY A 95 -10.67 -11.94 13.59
N GLY A 96 -10.31 -12.96 12.81
CA GLY A 96 -11.21 -13.69 11.92
C GLY A 96 -12.16 -14.68 12.61
N SER A 97 -13.13 -15.17 11.83
CA SER A 97 -14.08 -16.19 12.27
C SER A 97 -14.15 -17.43 11.37
N ILE A 98 -13.25 -17.51 10.39
CA ILE A 98 -13.14 -18.62 9.45
C ILE A 98 -12.56 -19.85 10.15
N GLY A 99 -11.49 -19.67 10.92
CA GLY A 99 -10.83 -20.71 11.69
C GLY A 99 -11.20 -20.68 13.18
N PRO A 100 -10.70 -21.65 13.96
CA PRO A 100 -10.95 -21.72 15.40
C PRO A 100 -10.51 -20.48 16.16
N ASN A 101 -11.25 -20.19 17.22
CA ASN A 101 -10.84 -19.21 18.22
C ASN A 101 -9.64 -19.76 19.00
N LEU A 102 -8.52 -19.04 18.94
CA LEU A 102 -7.24 -19.46 19.51
C LEU A 102 -6.98 -18.93 20.92
N THR A 103 -7.93 -18.20 21.53
CA THR A 103 -7.79 -17.57 22.85
C THR A 103 -7.29 -18.53 23.94
N GLU A 104 -7.71 -19.79 23.88
CA GLU A 104 -7.34 -20.83 24.85
C GLU A 104 -6.66 -22.02 24.17
N ILE A 105 -5.99 -21.81 23.03
CA ILE A 105 -5.49 -22.92 22.23
C ILE A 105 -4.44 -23.77 22.98
N SER A 106 -3.61 -23.16 23.83
CA SER A 106 -2.61 -23.89 24.62
C SER A 106 -3.22 -24.90 25.59
N LYS A 107 -4.45 -24.67 26.05
CA LYS A 107 -5.20 -25.61 26.91
C LYS A 107 -5.78 -26.79 26.11
N LYS A 108 -5.97 -26.61 24.80
CA LYS A 108 -6.66 -27.58 23.92
C LYS A 108 -5.70 -28.45 23.11
N ARG A 109 -4.51 -27.93 22.79
CA ARG A 109 -3.54 -28.58 21.91
C ARG A 109 -2.15 -28.50 22.52
N ASN A 110 -1.42 -29.60 22.51
CA ASN A 110 -0.02 -29.61 22.94
C ASN A 110 0.92 -29.11 21.82
N ALA A 111 2.21 -28.95 22.14
CA ALA A 111 3.21 -28.44 21.20
C ALA A 111 3.30 -29.25 19.90
N MET A 112 3.24 -30.57 19.98
CA MET A 112 3.29 -31.46 18.80
C MET A 112 2.07 -31.27 17.91
N GLU A 113 0.88 -31.20 18.50
CA GLU A 113 -0.38 -31.04 17.76
C GLU A 113 -0.46 -29.66 17.10
N LEU A 114 0.00 -28.61 17.80
CA LEU A 114 0.10 -27.27 17.24
C LEU A 114 1.11 -27.22 16.10
N ALA A 115 2.31 -27.79 16.29
CA ALA A 115 3.34 -27.84 15.26
C ALA A 115 2.86 -28.61 14.02
N GLU A 116 2.19 -29.75 14.20
CA GLU A 116 1.61 -30.51 13.08
C GLU A 116 0.50 -29.72 12.38
N SER A 117 -0.38 -29.04 13.12
CA SER A 117 -1.46 -28.22 12.51
C SER A 117 -0.90 -27.02 11.73
N LEU A 118 0.21 -26.44 12.18
CA LEU A 118 0.89 -25.33 11.53
C LEU A 118 1.60 -25.75 10.24
N LEU A 119 2.30 -26.88 10.26
CA LEU A 119 3.07 -27.39 9.12
C LEU A 119 2.19 -28.13 8.12
N TRP A 120 1.16 -28.82 8.61
CA TRP A 120 0.35 -29.79 7.85
C TRP A 120 -1.13 -29.66 8.21
N PRO A 121 -1.80 -28.55 7.86
CA PRO A 121 -3.18 -28.26 8.25
C PRO A 121 -4.20 -29.29 7.73
N ASN A 122 -3.83 -30.08 6.73
CA ASN A 122 -4.66 -31.16 6.16
C ASN A 122 -4.48 -32.50 6.87
N ALA A 123 -3.51 -32.65 7.78
CA ALA A 123 -3.24 -33.91 8.48
C ALA A 123 -4.34 -34.26 9.50
N HIS A 124 -4.94 -33.24 10.13
CA HIS A 124 -6.04 -33.39 11.05
C HIS A 124 -6.95 -32.16 10.99
N ILE A 125 -8.21 -32.37 10.62
CA ILE A 125 -9.23 -31.31 10.52
C ILE A 125 -10.33 -31.63 11.53
N ASP A 126 -10.57 -30.71 12.47
CA ASP A 126 -11.67 -30.85 13.41
C ASP A 126 -13.01 -30.85 12.65
N VAL A 127 -13.94 -31.71 13.06
CA VAL A 127 -15.21 -31.94 12.35
C VAL A 127 -15.99 -30.63 12.14
N GLU A 128 -15.93 -29.70 13.10
CA GLU A 128 -16.61 -28.40 13.00
C GLU A 128 -16.02 -27.44 11.95
N TYR A 129 -14.76 -27.64 11.54
CA TYR A 129 -14.08 -26.88 10.47
C TYR A 129 -13.87 -27.72 9.20
N GLN A 130 -14.46 -28.91 9.12
CA GLN A 130 -14.44 -29.73 7.91
C GLN A 130 -15.40 -29.13 6.89
N VAL A 131 -14.86 -28.56 5.82
CA VAL A 131 -15.69 -28.05 4.72
C VAL A 131 -16.30 -29.22 3.96
N VAL A 132 -17.60 -29.12 3.75
CA VAL A 132 -18.39 -30.04 2.94
C VAL A 132 -18.81 -29.32 1.66
N LYS A 133 -18.69 -30.01 0.53
CA LYS A 133 -19.23 -29.60 -0.77
C LYS A 133 -20.43 -30.48 -1.11
N LEU A 134 -21.56 -29.84 -1.36
CA LEU A 134 -22.83 -30.46 -1.75
C LEU A 134 -23.11 -30.11 -3.21
N LEU A 135 -23.27 -31.12 -4.05
CA LEU A 135 -23.82 -30.99 -5.40
C LEU A 135 -25.33 -31.17 -5.32
N LEU A 136 -26.09 -30.21 -5.83
CA LEU A 136 -27.55 -30.25 -5.81
C LEU A 136 -28.13 -30.72 -7.16
N GLU A 137 -29.42 -31.07 -7.17
CA GLU A 137 -30.15 -31.53 -8.37
C GLU A 137 -30.24 -30.47 -9.47
N ASP A 138 -30.11 -29.18 -9.13
CA ASP A 138 -30.07 -28.06 -10.07
C ASP A 138 -28.65 -27.74 -10.60
N ASP A 139 -27.72 -28.69 -10.42
CA ASP A 139 -26.29 -28.58 -10.73
C ASP A 139 -25.53 -27.49 -9.96
N SER A 140 -26.15 -26.85 -8.95
CA SER A 140 -25.46 -25.89 -8.09
C SER A 140 -24.59 -26.58 -7.04
N VAL A 141 -23.53 -25.89 -6.62
CA VAL A 141 -22.61 -26.37 -5.58
C VAL A 141 -22.65 -25.44 -4.38
N VAL A 142 -23.00 -26.01 -3.23
CA VAL A 142 -22.96 -25.32 -1.93
C VAL A 142 -21.77 -25.85 -1.13
N ALA A 143 -20.93 -24.96 -0.62
CA ALA A 143 -19.74 -25.31 0.16
C ALA A 143 -19.67 -24.52 1.46
N GLY A 144 -19.32 -25.19 2.55
CA GLY A 144 -19.13 -24.55 3.85
C GLY A 144 -19.07 -25.54 5.00
N TYR A 145 -19.18 -25.03 6.22
CA TYR A 145 -19.19 -25.85 7.44
C TYR A 145 -20.60 -26.34 7.75
N VAL A 146 -20.71 -27.56 8.27
CA VAL A 146 -22.00 -28.10 8.72
C VAL A 146 -22.35 -27.45 10.07
N ALA A 147 -23.36 -26.57 10.07
CA ALA A 147 -23.85 -25.92 11.28
C ALA A 147 -24.79 -26.83 12.06
N THR A 148 -25.74 -27.46 11.37
CA THR A 148 -26.67 -28.44 11.92
C THR A 148 -27.05 -29.46 10.85
N GLU A 149 -27.29 -30.71 11.26
CA GLU A 149 -27.76 -31.76 10.36
C GLU A 149 -28.93 -32.51 11.00
N SER A 150 -30.06 -32.58 10.31
CA SER A 150 -31.26 -33.32 10.71
C SER A 150 -31.48 -34.51 9.76
N PRO A 151 -32.46 -35.39 10.02
CA PRO A 151 -32.82 -36.45 9.07
C PRO A 151 -33.28 -35.93 7.70
N SER A 152 -33.83 -34.71 7.62
CA SER A 152 -34.42 -34.15 6.40
C SER A 152 -33.61 -33.03 5.74
N SER A 153 -32.73 -32.35 6.47
CA SER A 153 -31.99 -31.18 5.99
C SER A 153 -30.58 -31.05 6.57
N ILE A 154 -29.72 -30.31 5.88
CA ILE A 154 -28.39 -29.91 6.34
C ILE A 154 -28.26 -28.38 6.26
N SER A 155 -27.78 -27.75 7.32
CA SER A 155 -27.49 -26.32 7.33
C SER A 155 -26.00 -26.09 7.13
N ILE A 156 -25.64 -25.35 6.08
CA ILE A 156 -24.27 -25.02 5.70
C ILE A 156 -23.99 -23.55 6.00
N LYS A 157 -22.96 -23.29 6.80
CA LYS A 157 -22.44 -21.96 7.09
C LYS A 157 -21.32 -21.61 6.11
N ASP A 158 -21.49 -20.50 5.39
CA ASP A 158 -20.45 -19.91 4.55
C ASP A 158 -19.35 -19.33 5.48
N PRO A 159 -18.10 -19.81 5.42
CA PRO A 159 -17.02 -19.34 6.29
C PRO A 159 -16.61 -17.89 5.99
N ALA A 160 -16.73 -17.44 4.75
CA ALA A 160 -16.34 -16.09 4.34
C ALA A 160 -17.42 -15.05 4.67
N ARG A 161 -18.69 -15.39 4.48
CA ARG A 161 -19.83 -14.47 4.70
C ARG A 161 -20.53 -14.64 6.04
N GLY A 162 -20.38 -15.79 6.69
CA GLY A 162 -21.09 -16.14 7.92
C GLY A 162 -22.57 -16.51 7.73
N SER A 163 -23.11 -16.41 6.51
CA SER A 163 -24.49 -16.75 6.19
C SER A 163 -24.75 -18.25 6.31
N ILE A 164 -25.94 -18.63 6.79
CA ILE A 164 -26.36 -20.03 6.89
C ILE A 164 -27.41 -20.32 5.82
N SER A 165 -27.21 -21.41 5.09
CA SER A 165 -28.14 -21.93 4.08
C SER A 165 -28.63 -23.31 4.49
N THR A 166 -29.94 -23.55 4.48
CA THR A 166 -30.51 -24.86 4.81
C THR A 166 -30.90 -25.58 3.53
N ILE A 167 -30.29 -26.75 3.31
CA ILE A 167 -30.43 -27.56 2.11
C ILE A 167 -31.22 -28.83 2.45
N PRO A 168 -32.36 -29.11 1.79
CA PRO A 168 -33.06 -30.38 1.93
C PRO A 168 -32.19 -31.54 1.45
N LYS A 169 -32.08 -32.63 2.24
CA LYS A 169 -31.25 -33.79 1.87
C LYS A 169 -31.68 -34.45 0.57
N VAL A 170 -32.98 -34.40 0.26
CA VAL A 170 -33.54 -34.92 -1.00
C VAL A 170 -32.96 -34.22 -2.22
N SER A 171 -32.55 -32.96 -2.11
CA SER A 171 -31.97 -32.19 -3.22
C SER A 171 -30.47 -32.43 -3.42
N ILE A 172 -29.82 -33.25 -2.59
CA ILE A 172 -28.37 -33.47 -2.62
C ILE A 172 -28.04 -34.70 -3.47
N VAL A 173 -27.36 -34.48 -4.58
CA VAL A 173 -26.89 -35.52 -5.51
C VAL A 173 -25.58 -36.14 -5.04
N ALA A 174 -24.66 -35.33 -4.50
CA ALA A 174 -23.38 -35.79 -3.99
C ALA A 174 -22.88 -34.94 -2.82
N ARG A 175 -22.15 -35.60 -1.90
CA ARG A 175 -21.48 -34.96 -0.77
C ARG A 175 -20.01 -35.37 -0.77
N THR A 176 -19.13 -34.39 -0.70
CA THR A 176 -17.68 -34.62 -0.56
C THR A 176 -17.11 -33.70 0.50
N ASN A 177 -16.03 -34.13 1.14
CA ASN A 177 -15.25 -33.31 2.05
C ASN A 177 -14.13 -32.64 1.26
N SER A 178 -13.82 -31.39 1.55
CA SER A 178 -12.63 -30.73 0.98
C SER A 178 -11.45 -30.77 1.94
N LEU A 179 -10.30 -30.32 1.43
CA LEU A 179 -9.16 -29.96 2.25
C LEU A 179 -9.49 -28.80 3.21
N SER A 180 -8.61 -28.59 4.18
CA SER A 180 -8.68 -27.49 5.13
C SER A 180 -8.73 -26.14 4.41
N LEU A 181 -9.43 -25.17 5.00
CA LEU A 181 -9.36 -23.77 4.53
C LEU A 181 -8.09 -23.08 5.00
N MET A 182 -7.37 -23.63 5.97
CA MET A 182 -6.04 -23.17 6.31
C MET A 182 -5.07 -23.60 5.19
N PRO A 183 -4.43 -22.64 4.48
CA PRO A 183 -3.55 -22.96 3.36
C PRO A 183 -2.34 -23.77 3.80
N ASP A 184 -1.98 -24.76 2.98
CA ASP A 184 -0.76 -25.54 3.16
C ASP A 184 0.49 -24.69 2.87
N GLY A 185 1.62 -25.01 3.50
CA GLY A 185 2.89 -24.32 3.27
C GLY A 185 3.03 -22.90 3.83
N LEU A 186 1.99 -22.36 4.51
CA LEU A 186 1.98 -20.98 5.02
C LEU A 186 3.14 -20.71 5.98
N VAL A 187 3.38 -21.65 6.91
CA VAL A 187 4.44 -21.56 7.92
C VAL A 187 5.82 -21.86 7.32
N ASN A 188 5.90 -22.72 6.30
CA ASN A 188 7.14 -23.06 5.63
C ASN A 188 7.79 -21.85 4.93
N SER A 189 6.99 -20.85 4.56
CA SER A 189 7.48 -19.58 3.98
C SER A 189 8.17 -18.66 5.00
N LEU A 190 7.99 -18.90 6.29
CA LEU A 190 8.54 -18.07 7.37
C LEU A 190 9.98 -18.47 7.70
N PRO A 191 10.84 -17.52 8.11
CA PRO A 191 12.15 -17.84 8.67
C PRO A 191 12.03 -18.80 9.86
N MET A 192 13.02 -19.68 10.04
CA MET A 192 13.01 -20.69 11.12
C MET A 192 12.77 -20.10 12.52
N GLN A 193 13.31 -18.90 12.79
CA GLN A 193 13.08 -18.19 14.04
C GLN A 193 11.62 -17.75 14.17
N SER A 194 11.03 -17.15 13.13
CA SER A 194 9.63 -16.72 13.12
C SER A 194 8.65 -17.89 13.27
N GLN A 195 8.97 -19.07 12.72
CA GLN A 195 8.18 -20.29 12.96
C GLN A 195 8.20 -20.68 14.45
N ALA A 196 9.38 -20.65 15.07
CA ALA A 196 9.56 -20.95 16.48
C ALA A 196 8.85 -19.93 17.39
N ASP A 197 8.94 -18.63 17.05
CA ASP A 197 8.27 -17.55 17.75
C ASP A 197 6.75 -17.69 17.67
N LEU A 198 6.21 -17.99 16.48
CA LEU A 198 4.77 -18.21 16.28
C LEU A 198 4.26 -19.39 17.11
N LEU A 199 4.94 -20.54 17.06
CA LEU A 199 4.53 -21.70 17.87
C LEU A 199 4.66 -21.40 19.37
N ARG A 200 5.73 -20.70 19.79
CA ARG A 200 5.87 -20.28 21.20
C ARG A 200 4.72 -19.40 21.65
N PHE A 201 4.33 -18.43 20.84
CA PHE A 201 3.18 -17.57 21.12
C PHE A 201 1.88 -18.37 21.28
N LEU A 202 1.61 -19.34 20.40
CA LEU A 202 0.42 -20.21 20.51
C LEU A 202 0.45 -21.13 21.74
N LEU A 203 1.63 -21.47 22.24
CA LEU A 203 1.80 -22.26 23.47
C LEU A 203 1.59 -21.44 24.74
N ASP A 204 1.88 -20.14 24.69
CA ASP A 204 1.71 -19.25 25.83
C ASP A 204 0.26 -18.72 25.92
N ILE A 205 -0.41 -18.54 24.77
CA ILE A 205 -1.75 -17.96 24.74
C ILE A 205 -2.83 -18.91 25.31
N GLY A 206 -3.54 -18.42 26.32
CA GLY A 206 -4.47 -19.21 27.13
C GLY A 206 -3.95 -19.47 28.55
N ASN A 207 -2.68 -19.22 28.83
CA ASN A 207 -2.13 -19.24 30.19
C ASN A 207 -2.15 -17.82 30.77
N GLU A 208 -3.07 -17.55 31.71
CA GLU A 208 -3.29 -16.20 32.27
C GLU A 208 -2.05 -15.61 32.96
N GLU A 209 -1.17 -16.45 33.52
CA GLU A 209 0.11 -16.01 34.08
C GLU A 209 1.10 -15.53 33.02
N GLN A 210 1.02 -16.06 31.80
CA GLN A 210 2.01 -15.85 30.75
C GLN A 210 1.52 -14.84 29.70
N THR A 211 0.20 -14.72 29.50
CA THR A 211 -0.36 -13.82 28.49
C THR A 211 -1.73 -13.29 28.89
N GLN A 212 -1.81 -11.98 29.07
CA GLN A 212 -3.07 -11.29 29.37
C GLN A 212 -3.78 -10.90 28.08
N ILE A 213 -4.97 -11.48 27.82
CA ILE A 213 -5.76 -11.20 26.62
C ILE A 213 -6.00 -9.69 26.39
N PRO A 214 -6.32 -8.87 27.41
CA PRO A 214 -6.49 -7.42 27.21
C PRO A 214 -5.23 -6.73 26.67
N VAL A 215 -4.05 -7.20 27.07
CA VAL A 215 -2.76 -6.66 26.59
C VAL A 215 -2.54 -7.04 25.13
N ILE A 216 -2.85 -8.29 24.76
CA ILE A 216 -2.78 -8.72 23.35
C ILE A 216 -3.77 -7.93 22.51
N GLU A 217 -5.01 -7.79 22.94
CA GLU A 217 -6.04 -7.03 22.20
C GLU A 217 -5.63 -5.56 22.04
N ALA A 218 -5.07 -4.94 23.08
CA ALA A 218 -4.51 -3.59 22.99
C ALA A 218 -3.34 -3.52 22.00
N ALA A 219 -2.43 -4.49 22.02
CA ALA A 219 -1.31 -4.57 21.09
C ALA A 219 -1.78 -4.75 19.64
N ILE A 220 -2.73 -5.65 19.39
CA ILE A 220 -3.35 -5.88 18.08
C ILE A 220 -4.04 -4.62 17.58
N LYS A 221 -4.85 -3.97 18.44
CA LYS A 221 -5.55 -2.73 18.11
C LYS A 221 -4.55 -1.65 17.70
N ASN A 222 -3.47 -1.47 18.47
CA ASN A 222 -2.44 -0.49 18.17
C ASN A 222 -1.65 -0.82 16.89
N ALA A 223 -1.34 -2.10 16.64
CA ALA A 223 -0.62 -2.55 15.45
C ALA A 223 -1.46 -2.41 14.16
N SER A 224 -2.78 -2.51 14.27
CA SER A 224 -3.72 -2.43 13.13
C SER A 224 -3.98 -0.99 12.67
N HIS A 225 -3.58 0.01 13.45
CA HIS A 225 -3.75 1.42 13.12
C HIS A 225 -2.53 1.97 12.37
N HIS A 226 -2.48 1.79 11.05
CA HIS A 226 -1.61 2.58 10.16
C HIS A 226 -2.11 4.03 10.02
N SER A 227 -2.48 4.67 11.12
CA SER A 227 -2.87 6.08 11.12
C SER A 227 -1.66 6.96 11.39
N ILE A 228 -1.53 8.03 10.61
CA ILE A 228 -0.57 9.09 10.91
C ILE A 228 -1.01 9.76 12.22
N SER A 229 -0.14 9.71 13.23
CA SER A 229 -0.35 10.44 14.48
C SER A 229 -0.06 11.92 14.25
N THR A 230 -1.11 12.73 14.33
CA THR A 230 -1.01 14.19 14.28
C THR A 230 -0.91 14.78 15.68
N PHE A 231 -0.34 15.98 15.79
CA PHE A 231 -0.29 16.75 17.03
C PHE A 231 -0.65 18.22 16.79
N PRO A 232 -1.21 18.91 17.78
CA PRO A 232 -1.45 20.35 17.67
C PRO A 232 -0.11 21.11 17.74
N TYR A 233 0.11 22.03 16.79
CA TYR A 233 1.24 22.95 16.81
C TYR A 233 0.84 24.35 16.32
N ASP A 234 1.53 25.37 16.84
CA ASP A 234 1.47 26.74 16.32
C ASP A 234 2.76 27.12 15.59
N SER A 235 2.72 28.20 14.80
CA SER A 235 3.84 28.62 13.96
C SER A 235 4.99 29.28 14.72
N ARG A 236 4.77 29.83 15.91
CA ARG A 236 5.73 30.70 16.62
C ARG A 236 6.95 29.94 17.13
N PRO A 237 8.13 30.55 17.21
CA PRO A 237 9.31 29.91 17.80
C PRO A 237 9.08 29.56 19.28
N ILE A 238 9.70 28.47 19.73
CA ILE A 238 9.71 28.07 21.15
C ILE A 238 10.39 29.15 22.01
N ASP A 239 11.43 29.78 21.47
CA ASP A 239 12.12 30.92 22.07
C ASP A 239 12.02 32.16 21.16
N PRO A 240 11.03 33.04 21.40
CA PRO A 240 10.90 34.28 20.66
C PRO A 240 12.06 35.26 20.84
N ALA A 241 12.77 35.21 21.97
CA ALA A 241 13.88 36.13 22.24
C ALA A 241 15.10 35.79 21.37
N ALA A 242 15.33 34.50 21.12
CA ALA A 242 16.37 34.04 20.18
C ALA A 242 16.01 34.28 18.69
N ARG A 243 14.75 34.62 18.39
CA ARG A 243 14.23 34.81 17.02
C ARG A 243 13.40 36.09 16.91
N PRO A 244 14.01 37.28 17.08
CA PRO A 244 13.28 38.55 17.03
C PRO A 244 12.67 38.84 15.64
N ASP A 245 13.26 38.29 14.59
CA ASP A 245 12.84 38.37 13.20
C ASP A 245 11.57 37.55 12.88
N SER A 246 11.13 36.67 13.78
CA SER A 246 9.94 35.83 13.60
C SER A 246 8.64 36.63 13.39
N LYS A 247 8.61 37.90 13.80
CA LYS A 247 7.46 38.80 13.63
C LYS A 247 7.48 39.59 12.32
N LEU A 248 8.54 39.49 11.52
CA LEU A 248 8.62 40.22 10.26
C LEU A 248 7.52 39.74 9.29
N PRO A 249 6.91 40.64 8.49
CA PRO A 249 5.85 40.27 7.54
C PRO A 249 6.24 39.15 6.56
N ILE A 250 7.53 39.04 6.23
CA ILE A 250 8.06 37.98 5.37
C ILE A 250 7.94 36.59 6.01
N ASN A 251 7.92 36.49 7.33
CA ASN A 251 7.89 35.25 8.12
C ASN A 251 6.48 34.89 8.63
N ARG A 252 5.43 35.59 8.17
CA ARG A 252 4.04 35.43 8.66
C ARG A 252 3.50 34.00 8.62
N ASN A 253 3.97 33.16 7.68
CA ASN A 253 3.56 31.77 7.51
C ASN A 253 4.64 30.77 7.98
N ARG A 254 5.77 31.26 8.47
CA ARG A 254 6.93 30.45 8.83
C ARG A 254 6.61 29.56 10.02
N LEU A 255 6.83 28.26 9.88
CA LEU A 255 6.69 27.28 10.95
C LEU A 255 8.03 27.05 11.65
N TYR A 256 8.11 27.45 12.91
CA TYR A 256 9.32 27.29 13.73
C TYR A 256 9.25 26.04 14.62
N ASP A 257 10.39 25.37 14.78
CA ASP A 257 10.64 24.30 15.77
C ASP A 257 9.68 23.09 15.73
N PHE A 258 9.18 22.74 14.54
CA PHE A 258 8.18 21.67 14.38
C PHE A 258 8.57 20.36 15.06
N TYR A 259 9.75 19.79 14.74
CA TYR A 259 10.17 18.51 15.31
C TYR A 259 10.42 18.59 16.82
N SER A 260 10.88 19.73 17.31
CA SER A 260 11.05 19.95 18.75
C SER A 260 9.70 19.96 19.48
N LYS A 261 8.68 20.58 18.90
CA LYS A 261 7.30 20.56 19.43
C LYS A 261 6.70 19.16 19.33
N GLN A 262 6.87 18.49 18.20
CA GLN A 262 6.41 17.11 17.98
C GLN A 262 7.00 16.16 19.03
N ALA A 263 8.31 16.21 19.23
CA ALA A 263 9.00 15.39 20.22
C ALA A 263 8.50 15.69 21.65
N ARG A 264 8.32 16.96 22.02
CA ARG A 264 7.77 17.33 23.34
C ARG A 264 6.36 16.80 23.55
N PHE A 265 5.50 16.86 22.54
CA PHE A 265 4.13 16.34 22.61
C PHE A 265 4.12 14.81 22.78
N PHE A 266 4.75 14.07 21.86
CA PHE A 266 4.67 12.61 21.86
C PHE A 266 5.43 11.95 23.03
N ARG A 267 6.41 12.64 23.63
CA ARG A 267 7.04 12.18 24.89
C ARG A 267 6.07 12.08 26.07
N THR A 268 4.95 12.79 26.03
CA THR A 268 3.91 12.76 27.08
C THR A 268 2.81 11.75 26.80
N GLN A 269 2.79 11.17 25.60
CA GLN A 269 1.76 10.24 25.17
C GLN A 269 2.17 8.79 25.51
N PRO A 270 1.20 7.88 25.72
CA PRO A 270 1.51 6.46 25.82
C PRO A 270 2.20 5.96 24.55
N ALA A 271 3.23 5.12 24.73
CA ALA A 271 4.01 4.58 23.61
C ALA A 271 3.10 3.79 22.66
N THR A 272 2.80 4.37 21.50
CA THR A 272 2.08 3.73 20.41
C THR A 272 2.99 3.68 19.20
N LEU A 273 3.01 2.54 18.51
CA LEU A 273 3.78 2.33 17.28
C LEU A 273 3.02 2.94 16.09
N ASN A 274 2.93 4.28 16.06
CA ASN A 274 2.30 5.01 14.96
C ASN A 274 3.34 5.79 14.17
N LEU A 275 3.14 5.89 12.86
CA LEU A 275 3.92 6.80 12.03
C LEU A 275 3.58 8.24 12.43
N LEU A 276 4.59 9.04 12.79
CA LEU A 276 4.38 10.45 13.11
C LEU A 276 4.14 11.26 11.84
N GLU A 277 3.31 12.30 11.92
CA GLU A 277 3.13 13.20 10.78
C GLU A 277 4.45 13.84 10.34
N SER A 278 4.64 13.95 9.03
CA SER A 278 5.81 14.60 8.45
C SER A 278 5.72 16.12 8.57
N PHE A 279 6.86 16.80 8.61
CA PHE A 279 6.93 18.26 8.56
C PHE A 279 6.14 18.80 7.35
N PRO A 280 5.16 19.71 7.56
CA PRO A 280 4.28 20.19 6.49
C PRO A 280 4.96 21.16 5.52
N GLY A 281 6.21 21.55 5.79
CA GLY A 281 6.93 22.56 5.02
C GLY A 281 7.16 23.84 5.82
N LEU A 282 8.06 24.66 5.29
CA LEU A 282 8.60 25.82 5.99
C LEU A 282 7.56 26.92 6.19
N ASP A 283 6.68 27.11 5.22
CA ASP A 283 5.61 28.11 5.22
C ASP A 283 4.21 27.48 5.37
N GLY A 284 4.15 26.32 6.04
CA GLY A 284 2.93 25.57 6.27
C GLY A 284 2.54 24.61 5.14
N LYS A 285 1.44 23.88 5.37
CA LYS A 285 0.95 22.80 4.50
C LYS A 285 0.36 23.31 3.20
N ASP A 286 -0.21 24.51 3.22
CA ASP A 286 -1.11 24.98 2.16
C ASP A 286 -0.38 25.50 0.91
N PHE A 287 0.90 25.86 1.04
CA PHE A 287 1.62 26.57 -0.02
C PHE A 287 2.84 25.81 -0.58
N GLY A 288 3.14 24.61 -0.08
CA GLY A 288 4.20 23.75 -0.61
C GLY A 288 5.60 24.35 -0.56
N HIS A 289 6.50 23.86 -1.42
CA HIS A 289 7.94 24.22 -1.42
C HIS A 289 8.22 25.69 -1.79
N TRP A 290 7.29 26.36 -2.48
CA TRP A 290 7.50 27.72 -3.01
C TRP A 290 7.00 28.82 -2.06
N GLY A 291 6.54 28.44 -0.88
CA GLY A 291 6.08 29.36 0.15
C GLY A 291 4.79 30.09 -0.24
N SER A 292 4.33 30.96 0.66
CA SER A 292 3.07 31.72 0.54
C SER A 292 3.01 32.78 -0.58
N GLN A 293 3.84 32.62 -1.61
CA GLN A 293 4.08 33.57 -2.69
C GLN A 293 3.77 32.89 -4.03
N ASN A 294 2.49 32.71 -4.30
CA ASN A 294 2.00 32.17 -5.56
C ASN A 294 2.08 33.22 -6.69
N GLU A 295 1.74 32.83 -7.92
CA GLU A 295 1.79 33.76 -9.04
C GLU A 295 0.77 34.90 -8.91
N GLU A 296 -0.35 34.65 -8.25
CA GLU A 296 -1.39 35.66 -8.05
C GLU A 296 -0.90 36.83 -7.18
N THR A 297 -0.13 36.54 -6.12
CA THR A 297 0.43 37.59 -5.25
C THR A 297 1.65 38.30 -5.83
N TRP A 298 2.37 37.68 -6.78
CA TRP A 298 3.61 38.22 -7.38
C TRP A 298 3.44 38.77 -8.79
N ARG A 299 2.22 38.73 -9.34
CA ARG A 299 1.93 39.36 -10.62
C ARG A 299 2.05 40.87 -10.49
N GLY A 300 2.82 41.49 -11.38
CA GLY A 300 2.95 42.94 -11.43
C GLY A 300 3.52 43.41 -12.76
N ASP A 301 2.86 44.39 -13.37
CA ASP A 301 3.21 44.96 -14.69
C ASP A 301 3.98 46.28 -14.59
N ALA A 302 4.39 46.67 -13.38
CA ALA A 302 5.05 47.95 -13.12
C ALA A 302 6.34 48.13 -13.95
N TRP A 303 7.11 47.06 -14.15
CA TRP A 303 8.31 47.10 -14.99
C TRP A 303 7.99 47.35 -16.47
N SER A 304 6.88 46.85 -16.98
CA SER A 304 6.43 47.08 -18.36
C SER A 304 5.95 48.52 -18.59
N LYS A 305 5.65 49.26 -17.51
CA LYS A 305 5.28 50.67 -17.53
C LYS A 305 6.48 51.60 -17.30
N ALA A 306 7.63 51.06 -16.88
CA ALA A 306 8.85 51.83 -16.74
C ALA A 306 9.44 52.09 -18.13
N ASP A 307 10.06 53.26 -18.34
CA ASP A 307 10.83 53.51 -19.56
C ASP A 307 12.17 52.76 -19.47
N PRO A 308 12.41 51.75 -20.34
CA PRO A 308 13.67 51.00 -20.33
C PRO A 308 14.85 51.80 -20.91
N ASN A 309 14.61 53.07 -21.28
CA ASN A 309 15.61 54.01 -21.78
C ASN A 309 16.26 53.52 -23.08
N LEU A 310 17.58 53.68 -23.25
CA LEU A 310 18.29 53.44 -24.50
C LEU A 310 18.66 51.97 -24.73
N VAL A 311 19.01 51.23 -23.68
CA VAL A 311 19.57 49.87 -23.77
C VAL A 311 19.02 48.99 -22.66
N GLN A 312 18.60 47.77 -23.00
CA GLN A 312 18.21 46.75 -22.04
C GLN A 312 18.87 45.41 -22.38
N CYS A 313 19.53 44.82 -21.39
CA CYS A 313 20.02 43.45 -21.45
C CYS A 313 19.00 42.52 -20.79
N ASN A 314 18.56 41.47 -21.49
CA ASN A 314 17.63 40.48 -20.95
C ASN A 314 17.58 39.19 -21.79
N VAL A 315 16.74 38.24 -21.41
CA VAL A 315 16.31 37.15 -22.29
C VAL A 315 15.23 37.70 -23.22
N LEU A 316 15.52 37.85 -24.51
CA LEU A 316 14.50 38.24 -25.49
C LEU A 316 13.76 37.00 -25.98
N VAL A 317 12.46 36.91 -25.67
CA VAL A 317 11.59 35.83 -26.14
C VAL A 317 10.87 36.30 -27.39
N HIS A 318 11.17 35.65 -28.51
CA HIS A 318 10.61 35.97 -29.82
C HIS A 318 10.06 34.71 -30.48
N PRO A 319 8.92 34.74 -31.22
CA PRO A 319 8.33 33.55 -31.84
C PRO A 319 9.28 32.76 -32.74
N ARG A 320 10.24 33.44 -33.38
CA ARG A 320 11.23 32.79 -34.26
C ARG A 320 12.38 32.13 -33.48
N LYS A 321 12.90 32.80 -32.45
CA LYS A 321 14.09 32.37 -31.69
C LYS A 321 14.26 33.21 -30.43
N THR A 322 14.41 32.56 -29.28
CA THR A 322 14.77 33.20 -28.01
C THR A 322 16.27 33.50 -27.97
N ILE A 323 16.64 34.71 -27.54
CA ILE A 323 18.03 35.15 -27.38
C ILE A 323 18.30 35.35 -25.87
N PRO A 324 18.99 34.41 -25.19
CA PRO A 324 19.14 34.43 -23.73
C PRO A 324 19.93 35.62 -23.18
N ARG A 325 20.86 36.16 -23.99
CA ARG A 325 21.74 37.27 -23.62
C ARG A 325 21.53 38.46 -24.55
N ALA A 326 20.29 38.73 -24.91
CA ALA A 326 19.95 39.79 -25.84
C ALA A 326 20.37 41.15 -25.29
N VAL A 327 21.07 41.93 -26.13
CA VAL A 327 21.30 43.35 -25.89
C VAL A 327 20.38 44.10 -26.84
N CYS A 328 19.22 44.54 -26.31
CA CYS A 328 18.27 45.35 -27.06
C CYS A 328 18.63 46.82 -26.88
N PHE A 329 18.61 47.61 -27.95
CA PHE A 329 18.88 49.04 -27.87
C PHE A 329 18.08 49.84 -28.90
N ARG A 330 17.81 51.11 -28.59
CA ARG A 330 17.18 52.09 -29.48
C ARG A 330 18.23 52.91 -30.24
N PHE A 331 17.94 53.27 -31.49
CA PHE A 331 18.80 54.09 -32.35
C PHE A 331 17.98 54.93 -33.33
N GLY A 332 18.63 55.86 -34.04
CA GLY A 332 17.97 56.90 -34.86
C GLY A 332 17.94 58.25 -34.15
N GLU A 333 17.72 59.34 -34.90
CA GLU A 333 17.75 60.70 -34.36
C GLU A 333 16.65 60.95 -33.32
N GLN A 334 15.53 60.23 -33.44
CA GLN A 334 14.37 60.32 -32.56
C GLN A 334 14.16 59.01 -31.76
N LEU A 335 15.16 58.12 -31.73
CA LEU A 335 15.07 56.79 -31.13
C LEU A 335 13.91 55.95 -31.71
N GLU A 336 13.63 56.15 -33.00
CA GLU A 336 12.51 55.55 -33.71
C GLU A 336 12.74 54.09 -34.12
N TRP A 337 13.99 53.62 -34.03
CA TRP A 337 14.39 52.25 -34.31
C TRP A 337 14.88 51.52 -33.08
N SER A 338 14.74 50.20 -33.11
CA SER A 338 15.31 49.30 -32.12
C SER A 338 15.93 48.08 -32.78
N ALA A 339 16.97 47.54 -32.16
CA ALA A 339 17.61 46.31 -32.60
C ALA A 339 17.97 45.41 -31.42
N CYS A 340 18.10 44.11 -31.70
CA CYS A 340 18.59 43.10 -30.77
C CYS A 340 19.92 42.55 -31.27
N TYR A 341 20.99 42.85 -30.55
CA TYR A 341 22.29 42.23 -30.76
C TYR A 341 22.40 40.92 -29.97
N ASN A 342 22.84 39.87 -30.63
CA ASN A 342 23.10 38.57 -30.01
C ASN A 342 24.62 38.38 -29.80
N PRO A 343 25.11 38.42 -28.56
CA PRO A 343 26.53 38.26 -28.27
C PRO A 343 27.05 36.84 -28.49
N ASP A 344 26.18 35.84 -28.67
CA ASP A 344 26.59 34.47 -28.99
C ASP A 344 26.92 34.29 -30.48
N THR A 345 26.23 35.02 -31.36
CA THR A 345 26.38 34.92 -32.82
C THR A 345 27.06 36.14 -33.44
N PHE A 346 27.32 37.19 -32.65
CA PHE A 346 27.85 38.47 -33.11
C PHE A 346 27.00 39.12 -34.21
N CYS A 347 25.69 38.90 -34.19
CA CYS A 347 24.76 39.36 -35.23
C CYS A 347 23.59 40.16 -34.63
N TYR A 348 23.03 41.05 -35.44
CA TYR A 348 21.73 41.69 -35.16
C TYR A 348 20.62 40.76 -35.63
N GLU A 349 19.97 40.08 -34.70
CA GLU A 349 18.97 39.05 -35.02
C GLU A 349 17.61 39.66 -35.38
N TYR A 350 17.29 40.81 -34.76
CA TYR A 350 16.01 41.50 -34.95
C TYR A 350 16.21 43.00 -35.02
N VAL A 351 15.45 43.65 -35.90
CA VAL A 351 15.34 45.11 -36.03
C VAL A 351 13.86 45.45 -36.17
N TRP A 352 13.40 46.48 -35.46
CA TRP A 352 12.00 46.89 -35.46
C TRP A 352 11.85 48.40 -35.26
N ARG A 353 10.65 48.91 -35.54
CA ARG A 353 10.24 50.30 -35.36
C ARG A 353 9.03 50.42 -34.42
N GLU A 354 8.73 51.64 -34.01
CA GLU A 354 7.48 51.99 -33.27
C GLU A 354 7.36 51.31 -31.90
N GLY A 355 8.46 51.28 -31.12
CA GLY A 355 8.48 50.80 -29.75
C GLY A 355 9.83 50.19 -29.36
N PHE A 356 9.89 49.47 -28.24
CA PHE A 356 11.11 48.82 -27.77
C PHE A 356 10.83 47.42 -27.26
N ILE A 357 10.68 47.25 -25.96
CA ILE A 357 10.41 45.96 -25.33
C ILE A 357 9.42 46.12 -24.18
N SER A 358 8.74 45.03 -23.83
CA SER A 358 7.90 44.94 -22.64
C SER A 358 8.31 43.75 -21.78
N PHE A 359 8.18 43.91 -20.47
CA PHE A 359 8.30 42.82 -19.50
C PHE A 359 6.98 42.06 -19.37
N SER A 360 7.06 40.79 -18.97
CA SER A 360 5.90 40.02 -18.53
C SER A 360 5.36 40.56 -17.20
N SER A 361 4.08 40.34 -16.91
CA SER A 361 3.55 40.57 -15.56
C SER A 361 3.97 39.47 -14.57
N VAL A 362 4.48 38.34 -15.07
CA VAL A 362 4.79 37.16 -14.26
C VAL A 362 5.97 37.45 -13.34
N ARG A 363 5.80 37.26 -12.04
CA ARG A 363 6.81 37.55 -11.00
C ARG A 363 7.47 38.93 -11.19
N HIS A 364 6.68 39.98 -11.33
CA HIS A 364 7.17 41.34 -11.61
C HIS A 364 8.10 41.46 -12.84
N GLY A 365 7.97 40.57 -13.84
CA GLY A 365 8.76 40.62 -15.07
C GLY A 365 10.12 39.92 -15.01
N PHE A 366 10.41 39.16 -13.95
CA PHE A 366 11.71 38.50 -13.79
C PHE A 366 11.89 37.17 -14.52
N ILE A 367 10.81 36.42 -14.79
CA ILE A 367 10.93 35.00 -15.21
C ILE A 367 10.74 34.78 -16.72
N ASP A 368 9.80 35.50 -17.35
CA ASP A 368 9.38 35.22 -18.74
C ASP A 368 10.22 35.94 -19.81
N GLY A 369 11.27 36.66 -19.41
CA GLY A 369 12.03 37.52 -20.31
C GLY A 369 11.21 38.71 -20.87
N VAL A 370 11.80 39.39 -21.86
CA VAL A 370 11.20 40.54 -22.53
C VAL A 370 10.72 40.18 -23.92
N ARG A 371 9.76 40.95 -24.44
CA ARG A 371 9.18 40.78 -25.79
C ARG A 371 9.29 42.07 -26.57
N ILE A 372 9.45 41.97 -27.89
CA ILE A 372 9.43 43.12 -28.80
C ILE A 372 8.07 43.80 -28.74
N VAL A 373 8.08 45.12 -28.58
CA VAL A 373 6.91 45.98 -28.78
C VAL A 373 7.23 46.87 -29.97
N GLY A 374 6.56 46.63 -31.09
CA GLY A 374 6.78 47.36 -32.33
C GLY A 374 6.61 46.48 -33.57
N LYS A 375 6.92 47.04 -34.73
CA LYS A 375 6.84 46.36 -36.02
C LYS A 375 8.24 45.97 -36.49
N GLU A 376 8.49 44.66 -36.53
CA GLU A 376 9.71 44.11 -37.14
C GLU A 376 9.77 44.48 -38.63
N VAL A 377 10.98 44.70 -39.12
CA VAL A 377 11.27 45.15 -40.50
C VAL A 377 11.98 44.05 -41.28
#